data_AF-X0WAA9-F1
#
_entry.id   AF-X0WAA9-F1
#
_cell.length_a   1.000
_cell.length_b   1.000
_cell.length_c   1.000
_cell.angle_alpha   90.00
_cell.angle_beta   90.00
_cell.angle_gamma   90.00
#
_symmetry.space_group_name_H-M   'P 1'
#
loop_
_entity.id
_entity.type
_entity.pdbx_description
1 polymer ?
#
loop_
_entity_poly.entity_id
_entity_poly.type
_entity_poly.pdbx_seq_one_letter_code
_entity_poly.pdbx_strand_id
1 'polypeptide(L)'
;QEFRGKIPEAYERLLLDAMQGDASLFARSDEVELAWSICDPILAQWKETNAPELAIYEPGFWGPEESTRWMYEQGRQWFDTCPVLG
;
A
#
# COMPACT_ATOMS: atom_id res chain seq x y z
N GLN A 1 -11.05 -8.80 28.36
CA GLN A 1 -9.85 -9.65 28.27
C GLN A 1 -8.78 -8.82 27.57
N GLU A 2 -7.68 -8.50 28.25
CA GLU A 2 -6.50 -7.87 27.63
C GLU A 2 -5.81 -8.91 26.74
N PHE A 3 -5.73 -8.66 25.42
CA PHE A 3 -4.86 -9.43 24.53
C PHE A 3 -3.39 -9.04 24.82
N ARG A 4 -2.82 -9.55 25.92
CA ARG A 4 -1.37 -9.52 26.20
C ARG A 4 -0.66 -10.75 25.62
N GLY A 5 -0.96 -11.08 24.37
CA GLY A 5 -0.17 -12.04 23.60
C GLY A 5 0.86 -11.29 22.78
N LYS A 6 2.09 -11.80 22.66
CA LYS A 6 3.05 -11.32 21.66
C LYS A 6 2.36 -11.45 20.30
N ILE A 7 2.19 -10.33 19.59
CA ILE A 7 1.67 -10.37 18.21
C ILE A 7 2.68 -11.19 17.41
N PRO A 8 2.27 -12.31 16.78
CA PRO A 8 3.19 -13.13 16.01
C PRO A 8 3.79 -12.28 14.90
N GLU A 9 5.07 -12.49 14.65
CA GLU A 9 5.76 -11.81 13.56
C GLU A 9 5.10 -12.19 12.23
N ALA A 10 5.07 -11.27 11.26
CA ALA A 10 4.35 -11.46 10.00
C ALA A 10 4.72 -12.78 9.31
N TYR A 11 6.01 -13.14 9.30
CA TYR A 11 6.48 -14.40 8.72
C TYR A 11 6.17 -15.64 9.58
N GLU A 12 6.16 -15.52 10.90
CA GLU A 12 5.80 -16.63 11.80
C GLU A 12 4.38 -17.09 11.51
N ARG A 13 3.47 -16.13 11.31
CA ARG A 13 2.08 -16.40 10.95
C ARG A 13 1.95 -17.04 9.57
N LEU A 14 2.60 -16.47 8.55
CA LEU A 14 2.52 -16.98 7.18
C LEU A 14 3.08 -18.40 7.04
N LEU A 15 4.17 -18.70 7.74
CA LEU A 15 4.76 -20.05 7.73
C LEU A 15 3.85 -21.07 8.42
N LEU A 16 3.22 -20.69 9.53
CA LEU A 16 2.26 -21.54 10.21
C LEU A 16 1.05 -21.85 9.31
N ASP A 17 0.49 -20.83 8.66
CA ASP A 17 -0.66 -20.97 7.77
C ASP A 17 -0.31 -21.85 6.55
N ALA A 18 0.89 -21.70 5.98
CA ALA A 18 1.39 -22.58 4.92
C ALA A 18 1.53 -24.05 5.35
N MET A 19 2.01 -24.32 6.58
CA MET A 19 2.10 -25.67 7.12
C MET A 19 0.73 -26.29 7.41
N GLN A 20 -0.26 -25.47 7.76
CA GLN A 20 -1.64 -25.89 8.02
C GLN A 20 -2.48 -26.02 6.74
N GLY A 21 -1.93 -25.59 5.59
CA GLY A 21 -2.66 -25.57 4.32
C GLY A 21 -3.71 -24.47 4.23
N ASP A 22 -3.63 -23.45 5.09
CA ASP A 22 -4.50 -22.28 5.05
C ASP A 22 -3.93 -21.23 4.09
N ALA A 23 -4.62 -21.03 2.97
CA ALA A 23 -4.23 -20.08 1.93
C ALA A 23 -4.87 -18.69 2.08
N SER A 24 -5.60 -18.41 3.16
CA SER A 24 -6.39 -17.17 3.31
C SER A 24 -5.57 -15.87 3.32
N LEU A 25 -4.30 -15.93 3.75
CA LEU A 25 -3.39 -14.77 3.76
C LEU A 25 -2.49 -14.70 2.52
N PHE A 26 -2.65 -15.61 1.56
CA PHE A 26 -1.86 -15.62 0.33
C PHE A 26 -2.68 -15.02 -0.81
N ALA A 27 -2.07 -14.10 -1.55
CA ALA A 27 -2.68 -13.56 -2.76
C ALA A 27 -2.87 -14.68 -3.80
N ARG A 28 -4.05 -14.74 -4.41
CA ARG A 28 -4.34 -15.74 -5.43
C ARG A 28 -3.74 -15.34 -6.78
N SER A 29 -3.48 -16.32 -7.66
CA SER A 29 -2.84 -16.06 -8.96
C SER A 29 -3.61 -15.05 -9.81
N ASP A 30 -4.94 -15.16 -9.83
CA ASP A 30 -5.84 -14.27 -10.56
C ASP A 30 -5.83 -12.84 -10.02
N GLU A 31 -5.77 -12.68 -8.70
CA GLU A 31 -5.64 -11.37 -8.04
C GLU A 31 -4.30 -10.72 -8.34
N VAL A 32 -3.21 -11.50 -8.37
CA VAL A 32 -1.88 -11.02 -8.71
C VAL A 32 -1.80 -10.56 -10.16
N GLU A 33 -2.35 -11.35 -11.10
CA GLU A 33 -2.42 -10.98 -12.52
C GLU A 33 -3.22 -9.70 -12.73
N LEU A 34 -4.36 -9.54 -12.03
CA LEU A 34 -5.16 -8.33 -12.10
C LEU A 34 -4.41 -7.12 -11.52
N ALA A 35 -3.72 -7.26 -10.40
CA ALA A 35 -2.91 -6.19 -9.83
C ALA A 35 -1.81 -5.74 -10.80
N TRP A 36 -1.13 -6.68 -11.45
CA TRP A 36 -0.13 -6.37 -12.47
C TRP A 36 -0.72 -5.68 -13.70
N SER A 37 -1.93 -6.06 -14.13
CA SER A 37 -2.61 -5.39 -15.25
C SER A 37 -2.85 -3.89 -15.02
N ILE A 38 -2.91 -3.45 -13.75
CA ILE A 38 -3.05 -2.05 -13.36
C ILE A 38 -1.67 -1.37 -13.26
N CYS A 39 -0.68 -2.05 -12.69
CA CYS A 39 0.66 -1.49 -12.47
C CYS A 39 1.48 -1.37 -13.77
N ASP A 40 1.41 -2.36 -14.65
CA ASP A 40 2.19 -2.42 -15.90
C ASP A 40 2.04 -1.20 -16.81
N PRO A 41 0.84 -0.69 -17.12
CA PRO A 41 0.71 0.50 -17.97
C PRO A 41 1.32 1.75 -17.33
N ILE A 42 1.25 1.88 -16.00
CA ILE A 42 1.89 2.98 -15.27
C ILE A 42 3.41 2.88 -15.43
N LEU A 43 3.99 1.70 -15.17
CA LEU A 43 5.43 1.46 -15.32
C LEU A 43 5.93 1.63 -16.76
N ALA A 44 5.12 1.24 -17.74
CA ALA A 44 5.44 1.43 -19.15
C ALA A 44 5.55 2.93 -19.50
N GLN A 45 4.56 3.73 -19.09
CA GLN A 45 4.55 5.18 -19.33
C GLN A 45 5.74 5.89 -18.68
N TRP A 46 6.13 5.48 -17.46
CA TRP A 46 7.28 6.05 -16.76
C TRP A 46 8.64 5.73 -17.41
N LYS A 47 8.72 4.72 -18.29
CA LYS A 47 9.94 4.40 -19.06
C LYS A 47 10.06 5.22 -20.35
N GLU A 48 9.00 5.91 -20.77
CA GLU A 48 9.01 6.73 -21.98
C GLU A 48 9.74 8.07 -21.75
N THR A 49 10.30 8.64 -22.82
CA THR A 49 11.08 9.90 -22.76
C THR A 49 10.24 11.12 -22.36
N ASN A 50 8.91 11.02 -22.44
CA ASN A 50 7.93 12.05 -22.08
C ASN A 50 7.28 11.81 -20.70
N ALA A 51 7.89 10.99 -19.85
CA ALA A 51 7.40 10.77 -18.49
C ALA A 51 7.28 12.10 -17.72
N PRO A 52 6.28 12.24 -16.85
CA PRO A 52 6.11 13.44 -16.03
C PRO A 52 7.32 13.63 -15.09
N GLU A 53 7.56 14.89 -14.70
CA GLU A 53 8.60 15.20 -13.73
C GLU A 53 8.29 14.56 -12.36
N LEU A 54 9.31 14.05 -11.70
CA LEU A 54 9.18 13.47 -10.37
C LEU A 54 8.99 14.59 -9.35
N ALA A 55 7.85 14.57 -8.65
CA ALA A 55 7.62 15.48 -7.53
C ALA A 55 8.56 15.12 -6.36
N ILE A 56 9.20 16.14 -5.79
CA ILE A 56 10.18 16.00 -4.71
C ILE A 56 9.53 16.44 -3.40
N TYR A 57 9.95 15.81 -2.30
CA TYR A 57 9.53 16.19 -0.96
C TYR A 57 10.67 16.02 0.03
N GLU A 58 10.63 16.81 1.09
CA GLU A 58 11.63 16.77 2.15
C GLU A 58 11.49 15.50 3.01
N PRO A 59 12.61 14.86 3.40
CA PRO A 59 12.57 13.72 4.32
C PRO A 59 11.88 14.07 5.65
N GLY A 60 11.03 13.15 6.14
CA GLY A 60 10.26 13.36 7.36
C GLY A 60 8.89 14.03 7.15
N PHE A 61 8.58 14.46 5.93
CA PHE A 61 7.25 14.91 5.55
C PHE A 61 6.44 13.79 4.86
N TRP A 62 5.12 13.99 4.78
CA TRP A 62 4.14 13.00 4.27
C TRP A 62 4.13 12.82 2.74
N GLY A 63 5.00 13.53 2.01
CA GLY A 63 5.06 13.50 0.56
C GLY A 63 4.95 14.89 -0.09
N PRO A 64 4.90 14.93 -1.43
CA PRO A 64 4.85 16.18 -2.19
C PRO A 64 3.49 16.88 -2.09
N GLU A 65 3.45 18.20 -2.26
CA GLU A 65 2.23 19.02 -2.17
C GLU A 65 1.18 18.62 -3.22
N GLU A 66 1.64 18.15 -4.38
CA GLU A 66 0.83 17.61 -5.46
C GLU A 66 -0.08 16.46 -5.00
N SER A 67 0.41 15.57 -4.11
CA SER A 67 -0.39 14.46 -3.57
C SER A 67 -1.57 14.96 -2.74
N THR A 68 -1.32 15.95 -1.89
CA THR A 68 -2.34 16.59 -1.06
C THR A 68 -3.36 17.34 -1.92
N ARG A 69 -2.90 18.12 -2.90
CA ARG A 69 -3.75 18.85 -3.84
C ARG A 69 -4.65 17.91 -4.62
N TRP A 70 -4.11 16.80 -5.12
CA TRP A 70 -4.87 15.79 -5.87
C TRP A 70 -5.99 15.16 -5.04
N MET A 71 -5.78 14.94 -3.74
CA MET A 71 -6.85 14.49 -2.84
C MET A 71 -7.94 15.54 -2.66
N TYR A 72 -7.56 16.80 -2.46
CA TYR A 72 -8.51 17.91 -2.30
C TYR A 72 -9.42 18.08 -3.53
N GLU A 73 -8.86 17.95 -4.74
CA GLU A 73 -9.63 18.01 -6.00
C GLU A 73 -10.68 16.89 -6.10
N GLN A 74 -10.45 15.76 -5.43
CA GLN A 74 -11.40 14.65 -5.31
C GLN A 74 -12.36 14.79 -4.12
N GLY A 75 -12.32 15.91 -3.39
CA GLY A 75 -13.11 16.12 -2.18
C GLY A 75 -12.68 15.24 -1.00
N ARG A 76 -11.42 14.79 -0.99
CA ARG A 76 -10.84 13.93 0.04
C ARG A 76 -9.64 14.59 0.71
N GLN A 77 -9.25 14.09 1.87
CA GLN A 77 -8.05 14.53 2.60
C GLN A 77 -7.32 13.30 3.15
N TRP A 78 -6.00 13.37 3.20
CA TRP A 78 -5.18 12.40 3.92
C TRP A 78 -5.38 12.59 5.42
N PHE A 79 -5.50 11.49 6.17
CA PHE A 79 -5.58 11.51 7.62
C PHE A 79 -4.20 11.24 8.21
N ASP A 80 -3.69 12.14 9.04
CA ASP A 80 -2.42 12.03 9.75
C ASP A 80 -2.55 11.17 11.03
N THR A 81 -3.77 11.03 11.53
CA THR A 81 -4.13 10.27 12.73
C THR A 81 -5.38 9.45 12.46
N CYS A 82 -5.42 8.22 12.96
CA CYS A 82 -6.59 7.37 12.82
C CYS A 82 -7.76 7.99 13.59
N PRO A 83 -8.87 8.39 12.93
CA PRO A 83 -9.98 9.06 13.61
C PRO A 83 -10.68 8.19 14.66
N VAL A 84 -10.47 6.87 14.60
CA VAL A 84 -11.10 5.87 15.48
C VAL A 84 -10.28 5.58 16.74
N LEU A 85 -9.03 6.04 16.78
CA LEU A 85 -8.11 5.84 17.92
C LEU A 85 -7.83 7.14 18.70
N GLY A 86 -8.57 8.21 18.40
CA GLY A 86 -8.54 9.49 19.12
C GLY A 86 -9.46 9.51 20.33
#